data_AF-A0A7C9F6C0-F1
#
_entry.id   AF-A0A7C9F6C0-F1
#
_cell.length_a   1.000
_cell.length_b   1.000
_cell.length_c   1.000
_cell.angle_alpha   90.00
_cell.angle_beta   90.00
_cell.angle_gamma   90.00
#
_symmetry.space_group_name_H-M   'P 1'
#
loop_
_entity.id
_entity.type
_entity.pdbx_description
1 polymer ?
#
loop_
_entity_poly.entity_id
_entity_poly.type
_entity_poly.pdbx_seq_one_letter_code
_entity_poly.pdbx_strand_id
1 'polypeptide(L)'
;MDQDQGPKINGGGATTLPLHTYKVLRRATVNHLYIAVYTAALLGLLYYHTKTLIFNSHNTTSSILSLLIFIADVALGFTWACTQGFLTRPIRRREFIQNLREVVKERELPAVDIFICTADPHKEPPMGTVNTALSVMAYDYPPEKVSVYVSDDGGAQATL
;
A
#
# COMPACT_ATOMS: atom_id res chain seq x y z
N MET A 1 -14.13 11.14 -22.46
CA MET A 1 -14.16 9.90 -23.27
C MET A 1 -13.56 8.80 -22.40
N ASP A 2 -14.41 8.24 -21.53
CA ASP A 2 -14.01 7.16 -20.62
C ASP A 2 -13.96 5.86 -21.42
N GLN A 3 -12.76 5.34 -21.63
CA GLN A 3 -12.60 3.94 -22.00
C GLN A 3 -12.87 3.10 -20.76
N ASP A 4 -14.15 2.81 -20.53
CA ASP A 4 -14.59 1.72 -19.67
C ASP A 4 -14.19 0.41 -20.36
N GLN A 5 -12.93 0.01 -20.22
CA GLN A 5 -12.51 -1.36 -20.49
C GLN A 5 -13.01 -2.24 -19.34
N GLY A 6 -14.33 -2.43 -19.31
CA GLY A 6 -14.94 -3.60 -18.71
C GLY A 6 -14.42 -4.86 -19.41
N PRO A 7 -14.45 -6.02 -18.74
CA PRO A 7 -13.94 -7.26 -19.31
C PRO A 7 -14.70 -7.56 -20.61
N LYS A 8 -13.96 -7.70 -21.73
CA LYS A 8 -14.50 -8.26 -22.97
C LYS A 8 -14.78 -9.74 -22.73
N ILE A 9 -16.03 -10.08 -22.41
CA ILE A 9 -16.49 -11.46 -22.29
C ILE A 9 -16.98 -11.90 -23.67
N ASN A 10 -16.15 -12.65 -24.38
CA ASN A 10 -16.56 -13.38 -25.57
C ASN A 10 -17.35 -14.63 -25.16
N GLY A 11 -18.64 -14.66 -25.52
CA GLY A 11 -19.40 -15.85 -25.94
C GLY A 11 -19.57 -17.03 -24.95
N GLY A 12 -20.81 -17.15 -24.42
CA GLY A 12 -21.48 -18.45 -24.22
C GLY A 12 -21.24 -19.20 -22.90
N GLY A 13 -22.03 -18.91 -21.87
CA GLY A 13 -22.10 -19.67 -20.61
C GLY A 13 -22.46 -18.75 -19.44
N ALA A 14 -23.36 -19.19 -18.56
CA ALA A 14 -23.95 -18.49 -17.41
C ALA A 14 -23.15 -17.26 -16.91
N THR A 15 -23.78 -16.08 -16.90
CA THR A 15 -23.21 -14.83 -16.40
C THR A 15 -22.87 -14.97 -14.91
N THR A 16 -21.61 -15.29 -14.61
CA THR A 16 -21.09 -15.32 -13.25
C THR A 16 -20.99 -13.89 -12.73
N LEU A 17 -21.69 -13.60 -11.63
CA LEU A 17 -21.65 -12.28 -11.00
C LEU A 17 -20.23 -11.98 -10.51
N PRO A 18 -19.67 -10.79 -10.80
CA PRO A 18 -18.32 -10.46 -10.35
C PRO A 18 -18.30 -10.28 -8.83
N LEU A 19 -17.39 -10.96 -8.13
CA LEU A 19 -17.20 -10.83 -6.68
C LEU A 19 -16.37 -9.60 -6.30
N HIS A 20 -15.47 -9.19 -7.20
CA HIS A 20 -14.64 -8.01 -7.03
C HIS A 20 -14.41 -7.32 -8.37
N THR A 21 -14.08 -6.04 -8.32
CA THR A 21 -13.64 -5.24 -9.46
C THR A 21 -12.49 -4.33 -9.05
N TYR A 22 -11.71 -3.88 -10.02
CA TYR A 22 -10.68 -2.89 -9.81
C TYR A 22 -10.83 -1.79 -10.85
N LYS A 23 -10.62 -0.55 -10.44
CA LYS A 23 -10.63 0.62 -11.33
C LYS A 23 -9.36 1.43 -11.12
N VAL A 24 -8.66 1.73 -12.22
CA VAL A 24 -7.53 2.66 -12.18
C VAL A 24 -8.09 4.06 -11.99
N LEU A 25 -7.57 4.78 -11.02
CA LEU A 25 -8.04 6.13 -10.73
C LEU A 25 -7.54 7.11 -11.81
N ARG A 26 -8.37 8.07 -12.19
CA ARG A 26 -7.99 9.17 -13.11
C ARG A 26 -6.72 9.91 -12.64
N ARG A 27 -6.49 9.93 -11.32
CA ARG A 27 -5.28 10.44 -10.67
C ARG A 27 -3.98 9.83 -11.22
N ALA A 28 -4.00 8.63 -11.81
CA ALA A 28 -2.83 8.05 -12.48
C ALA A 28 -2.28 8.98 -13.59
N THR A 29 -3.15 9.58 -14.41
CA THR A 29 -2.72 10.52 -15.46
C THR A 29 -2.09 11.78 -14.89
N VAL A 30 -2.66 12.33 -13.81
CA VAL A 30 -2.11 13.49 -13.09
C VAL A 30 -0.76 13.14 -12.46
N ASN A 31 -0.64 11.94 -11.89
CA ASN A 31 0.60 11.47 -11.30
C ASN A 31 1.70 11.28 -12.37
N HIS A 32 1.36 10.81 -13.57
CA HIS A 32 2.33 10.72 -14.67
C HIS A 32 2.83 12.11 -15.10
N LEU A 33 1.95 13.11 -15.17
CA LEU A 33 2.35 14.50 -15.44
C LEU A 33 3.25 15.05 -14.34
N TYR A 34 2.88 14.83 -13.07
CA TYR A 34 3.69 15.20 -11.91
C TYR A 34 5.09 14.58 -11.99
N ILE A 35 5.18 13.28 -12.27
CA ILE A 35 6.44 12.56 -12.45
C ILE A 35 7.28 13.22 -13.55
N ALA A 36 6.70 13.49 -14.72
CA ALA A 36 7.42 14.10 -15.85
C ALA A 36 7.97 15.50 -15.54
N VAL A 37 7.22 16.31 -14.78
CA VAL A 37 7.68 17.66 -14.38
C VAL A 37 8.83 17.56 -13.38
N TYR A 38 8.71 16.68 -12.37
CA TYR A 38 9.74 16.51 -11.35
C TYR A 38 11.01 15.85 -11.90
N THR A 39 10.91 14.89 -12.83
CA THR A 39 12.09 14.33 -13.51
C THR A 39 12.83 15.40 -14.29
N ALA A 40 12.12 16.27 -15.02
CA ALA A 40 12.74 17.37 -15.75
C ALA A 40 13.45 18.35 -14.81
N ALA A 41 12.84 18.69 -13.68
CA ALA A 41 13.45 19.55 -12.66
C ALA A 41 14.72 18.92 -12.04
N LEU A 42 14.67 17.64 -11.68
CA LEU A 42 15.83 16.90 -11.15
C LEU A 42 16.97 16.82 -12.18
N LEU A 43 16.66 16.52 -13.45
CA LEU A 43 17.67 16.49 -14.52
C LEU A 43 18.29 17.88 -14.74
N GLY A 44 17.49 18.95 -14.67
CA GLY A 44 17.98 20.32 -14.74
C GLY A 44 18.94 20.67 -13.60
N LEU A 45 18.60 20.26 -12.37
CA LEU A 45 19.44 20.46 -11.19
C LEU A 45 20.77 19.71 -11.30
N LEU A 46 20.73 18.42 -11.69
CA LEU A 46 21.92 17.61 -11.92
C LEU A 46 22.80 18.20 -13.04
N TYR A 47 22.19 18.68 -14.12
CA TYR A 47 22.92 19.34 -15.21
C TYR A 47 23.60 20.64 -14.77
N TYR A 48 22.90 21.46 -14.00
CA TYR A 48 23.47 22.68 -13.46
C TYR A 48 24.67 22.39 -12.56
N HIS A 49 24.54 21.45 -11.61
CA HIS A 49 25.63 21.13 -10.69
C HIS A 49 26.80 20.39 -11.35
N THR A 50 26.57 19.55 -12.36
CA THR A 50 27.67 18.99 -13.16
C THR A 50 28.45 20.08 -13.91
N LYS A 51 27.76 21.08 -14.48
CA LYS A 51 28.44 22.24 -15.09
C LYS A 51 29.22 23.06 -14.06
N THR A 52 28.63 23.33 -12.90
CA THR A 52 29.30 24.07 -11.83
C THR A 52 30.53 23.32 -11.32
N LEU A 53 30.46 21.99 -11.18
CA LEU A 53 31.59 21.14 -10.79
C LEU A 53 32.73 21.19 -11.82
N ILE A 54 32.40 21.14 -13.12
CA ILE A 54 33.40 21.15 -14.20
C ILE A 54 34.04 22.54 -14.36
N PHE A 55 33.26 23.62 -14.29
CA PHE A 55 33.72 24.96 -14.60
C PHE A 55 34.33 25.70 -13.41
N ASN A 56 33.91 25.42 -12.17
CA ASN A 56 34.33 26.14 -10.97
C ASN A 56 35.57 25.53 -10.26
N SER A 57 36.51 24.97 -11.05
CA SER A 57 37.63 24.15 -10.56
C SER A 57 38.81 24.95 -9.97
N HIS A 58 38.67 26.26 -9.78
CA HIS A 58 39.80 27.11 -9.38
C HIS A 58 40.14 27.08 -7.87
N ASN A 59 39.19 26.70 -7.00
CA ASN A 59 39.38 26.67 -5.53
C ASN A 59 39.00 25.30 -4.95
N THR A 60 39.91 24.69 -4.17
CA THR A 60 39.73 23.35 -3.56
C THR A 60 38.50 23.25 -2.67
N THR A 61 38.22 24.26 -1.85
CA THR A 61 37.06 24.32 -0.96
C THR A 61 35.74 24.37 -1.73
N SER A 62 35.70 25.14 -2.80
CA SER A 62 34.52 25.29 -3.67
C SER A 62 34.24 24.00 -4.45
N SER A 63 35.28 23.28 -4.87
CA SER A 63 35.15 21.97 -5.52
C SER A 63 34.61 20.89 -4.57
N ILE A 64 35.07 20.86 -3.31
CA ILE A 64 34.56 19.91 -2.30
C ILE A 64 33.08 20.16 -1.99
N LEU A 65 32.69 21.43 -1.80
CA LEU A 65 31.29 21.77 -1.55
C LEU A 65 30.39 21.39 -2.74
N SER A 66 30.85 21.67 -3.97
CA SER A 66 30.12 21.31 -5.19
C SER A 66 29.96 19.79 -5.33
N LEU A 67 30.97 19.01 -4.93
CA LEU A 67 30.88 17.54 -4.91
C LEU A 67 29.86 17.03 -3.89
N LEU A 68 29.86 17.58 -2.66
CA LEU A 68 28.90 17.18 -1.63
C LEU A 68 27.45 17.47 -2.04
N ILE A 69 27.20 18.65 -2.63
CA ILE A 69 25.89 19.01 -3.16
C ILE A 69 25.49 18.07 -4.30
N PHE A 70 26.40 17.76 -5.22
CA PHE A 70 26.13 16.81 -6.30
C PHE A 70 25.76 15.41 -5.77
N ILE A 71 26.48 14.90 -4.77
CA ILE A 71 26.16 13.62 -4.12
C ILE A 71 24.79 13.67 -3.44
N ALA A 72 24.46 14.78 -2.76
CA ALA A 72 23.16 14.96 -2.12
C ALA A 72 22.00 14.93 -3.14
N ASP A 73 22.16 15.57 -4.30
CA ASP A 73 21.14 15.57 -5.36
C ASP A 73 20.96 14.21 -6.02
N VAL A 74 22.05 13.46 -6.21
CA VAL A 74 21.97 12.07 -6.70
C VAL A 74 21.22 11.20 -5.70
N ALA A 75 21.52 11.32 -4.40
CA ALA A 75 20.80 10.59 -3.36
C ALA A 75 19.31 10.98 -3.31
N LEU A 76 19.00 12.28 -3.38
CA LEU A 76 17.64 12.79 -3.45
C LEU A 76 16.88 12.25 -4.66
N GLY A 77 17.50 12.31 -5.84
CA GLY A 77 16.93 11.79 -7.08
C GLY A 77 16.67 10.27 -7.01
N PHE A 78 17.60 9.53 -6.41
CA PHE A 78 17.44 8.08 -6.18
C PHE A 78 16.27 7.77 -5.24
N THR A 79 16.21 8.41 -4.06
CA THR A 79 15.09 8.21 -3.13
C THR A 79 13.76 8.58 -3.78
N TRP A 80 13.71 9.70 -4.51
CA TRP A 80 12.52 10.13 -5.23
C TRP A 80 12.11 9.10 -6.30
N ALA A 81 13.05 8.58 -7.09
CA ALA A 81 12.78 7.55 -8.10
C ALA A 81 12.21 6.26 -7.47
N CYS A 82 12.77 5.81 -6.33
CA CYS A 82 12.25 4.68 -5.58
C CYS A 82 10.79 4.91 -5.12
N THR A 83 10.44 6.14 -4.71
CA THR A 83 9.06 6.45 -4.29
C THR A 83 8.05 6.46 -5.45
N GLN A 84 8.49 6.74 -6.69
CA GLN A 84 7.57 6.80 -7.84
C GLN A 84 6.91 5.44 -8.15
N GLY A 85 7.60 4.33 -7.85
CA GLY A 85 7.04 2.99 -8.04
C GLY A 85 5.67 2.82 -7.38
N PHE A 86 5.45 3.43 -6.21
CA PHE A 86 4.21 3.35 -5.46
C PHE A 86 3.12 4.34 -5.92
N LEU A 87 3.49 5.39 -6.67
CA LEU A 87 2.60 6.52 -6.99
C LEU A 87 2.08 6.51 -8.43
N THR A 88 2.73 5.79 -9.35
CA THR A 88 2.41 5.81 -10.79
C THR A 88 0.96 5.42 -11.10
N ARG A 89 0.47 4.31 -10.52
CA ARG A 89 -0.84 3.75 -10.91
C ARG A 89 -1.69 3.36 -9.69
N PRO A 90 -2.35 4.35 -9.05
CA PRO A 90 -3.25 4.05 -7.95
C PRO A 90 -4.50 3.29 -8.45
N ILE A 91 -4.79 2.15 -7.82
CA ILE A 91 -5.92 1.27 -8.13
C ILE A 91 -6.91 1.28 -6.96
N ARG A 92 -8.20 1.46 -7.26
CA ARG A 92 -9.28 1.28 -6.29
C ARG A 92 -9.94 -0.08 -6.53
N ARG A 93 -9.94 -0.94 -5.52
CA ARG A 93 -10.70 -2.19 -5.51
C ARG A 93 -12.10 -1.94 -4.93
N ARG A 94 -13.09 -2.68 -5.44
CA ARG A 94 -14.44 -2.74 -4.88
C ARG A 94 -14.88 -4.19 -4.84
N GLU A 95 -15.47 -4.56 -3.73
CA GLU A 95 -16.01 -5.87 -3.41
C GLU A 95 -17.54 -5.86 -3.42
N PHE A 96 -18.15 -6.96 -3.87
CA PHE A 96 -19.60 -7.10 -3.96
C PHE A 96 -20.05 -8.27 -3.06
N ILE A 97 -20.30 -7.95 -1.79
CA ILE A 97 -20.67 -8.96 -0.77
C ILE A 97 -22.02 -9.61 -1.11
N GLN A 98 -22.94 -8.87 -1.75
CA GLN A 98 -24.23 -9.40 -2.19
C GLN A 98 -24.04 -10.56 -3.18
N ASN A 99 -23.19 -10.35 -4.19
CA ASN A 99 -22.87 -11.38 -5.19
C ASN A 99 -22.18 -12.59 -4.55
N LEU A 100 -21.40 -12.39 -3.48
CA LEU A 100 -20.75 -13.49 -2.77
C LEU A 100 -21.77 -14.46 -2.15
N ARG A 101 -22.83 -13.94 -1.53
CA ARG A 101 -23.91 -14.76 -0.94
C ARG A 101 -24.70 -15.54 -1.98
N GLU A 102 -24.83 -14.99 -3.19
CA GLU A 102 -25.53 -15.63 -4.30
C GLU A 102 -24.69 -16.70 -5.00
N VAL A 103 -23.38 -16.48 -5.10
CA VAL A 103 -22.45 -17.37 -5.84
C VAL A 103 -21.87 -18.47 -4.96
N VAL A 104 -21.57 -18.17 -3.69
CA VAL A 104 -20.88 -19.08 -2.77
C VAL A 104 -21.80 -19.43 -1.61
N LYS A 105 -22.04 -20.73 -1.41
CA LYS A 105 -22.78 -21.22 -0.25
C LYS A 105 -21.92 -21.09 1.00
N GLU A 106 -22.53 -20.83 2.15
CA GLU A 106 -21.81 -20.73 3.43
C GLU A 106 -20.94 -21.96 3.75
N ARG A 107 -21.37 -23.15 3.30
CA ARG A 107 -20.61 -24.41 3.45
C ARG A 107 -19.30 -24.43 2.68
N GLU A 108 -19.17 -23.64 1.62
CA GLU A 108 -17.97 -23.54 0.76
C GLU A 108 -17.00 -22.44 1.23
N LEU A 109 -17.39 -21.64 2.23
CA LEU A 109 -16.50 -20.65 2.83
C LEU A 109 -15.27 -21.32 3.48
N PRO A 110 -14.07 -20.75 3.39
CA PRO A 110 -12.88 -21.30 4.04
C PRO A 110 -12.95 -21.19 5.58
N ALA A 111 -12.16 -21.99 6.30
CA ALA A 111 -11.91 -21.72 7.71
C ALA A 111 -10.95 -20.54 7.85
N VAL A 112 -11.13 -19.71 8.88
CA VAL A 112 -10.36 -18.50 9.15
C VAL A 112 -9.87 -18.51 10.60
N ASP A 113 -8.56 -18.44 10.77
CA ASP A 113 -7.92 -18.31 12.07
C ASP A 113 -7.50 -16.86 12.30
N ILE A 114 -7.91 -16.31 13.45
CA ILE A 114 -7.67 -14.92 13.82
C ILE A 114 -6.78 -14.88 15.05
N PHE A 115 -5.63 -14.23 14.91
CA PHE A 115 -4.65 -14.07 15.97
C PHE A 115 -4.72 -12.65 16.54
N ILE A 116 -4.89 -12.56 17.85
CA ILE A 116 -4.86 -11.32 18.62
C ILE A 116 -3.59 -11.37 19.47
N CYS A 117 -2.59 -10.56 19.12
CA CYS A 117 -1.34 -10.46 19.88
C CYS A 117 -1.38 -9.23 20.79
N THR A 118 -0.97 -9.40 22.04
CA THR A 118 -0.81 -8.32 23.03
C THR A 118 0.58 -8.41 23.63
N ALA A 119 1.24 -7.28 23.87
CA ALA A 119 2.63 -7.26 24.35
C ALA A 119 2.84 -6.56 25.69
N ASP A 120 1.97 -5.61 26.05
CA ASP A 120 2.14 -4.82 27.28
C ASP A 120 0.77 -4.40 27.83
N PRO A 121 0.34 -4.89 29.01
CA PRO A 121 -0.98 -4.61 29.57
C PRO A 121 -1.17 -3.13 29.96
N HIS A 122 -0.11 -2.33 30.03
CA HIS A 122 -0.22 -0.89 30.28
C HIS A 122 -0.49 -0.10 29.00
N LYS A 123 0.06 -0.53 27.86
CA LYS A 123 -0.17 0.12 26.55
C LYS A 123 -1.41 -0.44 25.86
N GLU A 124 -1.67 -1.73 26.06
CA GLU A 124 -2.78 -2.50 25.50
C GLU A 124 -3.56 -3.12 26.67
N PRO A 125 -4.44 -2.36 27.33
CA PRO A 125 -5.16 -2.85 28.50
C PRO A 125 -5.93 -4.14 28.21
N PRO A 126 -5.94 -5.14 29.12
CA PRO A 126 -6.60 -6.43 28.90
C PRO A 126 -8.07 -6.32 28.48
N MET A 127 -8.78 -5.29 28.99
CA MET A 127 -10.16 -5.00 28.59
C MET A 127 -10.29 -4.70 27.10
N GLY A 128 -9.32 -4.01 26.49
CA GLY A 128 -9.26 -3.78 25.05
C GLY A 128 -9.04 -5.07 24.26
N THR A 129 -8.17 -5.95 24.76
CA THR A 129 -7.93 -7.27 24.18
C THR A 129 -9.18 -8.15 24.23
N VAL A 130 -9.87 -8.18 25.37
CA VAL A 130 -11.15 -8.90 25.53
C VAL A 130 -12.24 -8.33 24.61
N ASN A 131 -12.37 -7.00 24.51
CA ASN A 131 -13.32 -6.37 23.60
C ASN A 131 -13.03 -6.71 22.14
N THR A 132 -11.74 -6.76 21.76
CA THR A 132 -11.33 -7.17 20.41
C THR A 132 -11.72 -8.63 20.15
N ALA A 133 -11.45 -9.54 21.10
CA ALA A 133 -11.83 -10.94 20.99
C ALA A 133 -13.35 -11.12 20.88
N LEU A 134 -14.13 -10.43 21.72
CA LEU A 134 -15.59 -10.44 21.66
C LEU A 134 -16.12 -9.90 20.33
N SER A 135 -15.52 -8.81 19.81
CA SER A 135 -15.90 -8.24 18.52
C SER A 135 -15.63 -9.20 17.37
N VAL A 136 -14.54 -9.97 17.41
CA VAL A 136 -14.21 -10.98 16.40
C VAL A 136 -15.16 -12.17 16.48
N MET A 137 -15.47 -12.65 17.69
CA MET A 137 -16.42 -13.74 17.88
C MET A 137 -17.84 -13.38 17.44
N ALA A 138 -18.16 -12.09 17.34
CA ALA A 138 -19.44 -11.56 16.86
C ALA A 138 -19.49 -11.31 15.33
N TYR A 139 -18.50 -11.77 14.56
CA TYR A 139 -18.52 -11.63 13.09
C TYR A 139 -19.66 -12.44 12.45
N ASP A 140 -20.25 -11.90 11.38
CA ASP A 140 -21.25 -12.57 10.55
C ASP A 140 -20.57 -13.63 9.65
N TYR A 141 -20.09 -14.71 10.27
CA TYR A 141 -19.40 -15.85 9.64
C TYR A 141 -19.80 -17.15 10.35
N PRO A 142 -19.80 -18.32 9.66
CA PRO A 142 -20.11 -19.58 10.32
C PRO A 142 -19.20 -19.85 11.54
N PRO A 143 -19.75 -20.09 12.74
CA PRO A 143 -18.97 -20.21 13.97
C PRO A 143 -18.04 -21.43 13.97
N GLU A 144 -18.40 -22.48 13.24
CA GLU A 144 -17.57 -23.68 13.03
C GLU A 144 -16.31 -23.42 12.19
N LYS A 145 -16.21 -22.24 11.58
CA LYS A 145 -15.14 -21.86 10.66
C LYS A 145 -14.31 -20.67 11.13
N VAL A 146 -14.61 -20.09 12.29
CA VAL A 146 -13.81 -19.01 12.88
C VAL A 146 -13.13 -19.55 14.13
N SER A 147 -11.80 -19.54 14.13
CA SER A 147 -11.00 -19.82 15.32
C SER A 147 -10.33 -18.53 15.79
N VAL A 148 -10.38 -18.23 17.08
CA VAL A 148 -9.75 -17.04 17.67
C VAL A 148 -8.67 -17.47 18.64
N TYR A 149 -7.46 -16.96 18.46
CA TYR A 149 -6.29 -17.23 19.29
C TYR A 149 -5.78 -15.93 19.89
N VAL A 150 -5.57 -15.91 21.21
CA VAL A 150 -4.96 -14.76 21.90
C VAL A 150 -3.54 -15.15 22.30
N SER A 151 -2.55 -14.41 21.81
CA SER A 151 -1.13 -14.56 22.16
C SER A 151 -0.72 -13.39 23.04
N ASP A 152 -0.21 -13.68 24.23
CA ASP A 152 0.40 -12.69 25.10
C ASP A 152 1.93 -12.78 24.98
N ASP A 153 2.48 -11.93 24.13
CA ASP A 153 3.92 -11.84 23.88
C ASP A 153 4.65 -11.16 25.05
N GLY A 154 3.93 -10.43 25.90
CA GLY A 154 4.44 -9.79 27.11
C GLY A 154 4.52 -10.72 28.32
N GLY A 155 3.85 -11.87 28.25
CA GLY A 155 3.74 -12.83 29.36
C GLY A 155 3.22 -12.17 30.65
N ALA A 156 2.37 -11.15 30.51
CA ALA A 156 1.92 -10.38 31.64
C ALA A 156 0.81 -11.12 32.38
N GLN A 157 0.89 -11.15 33.71
CA GLN A 157 -0.14 -11.83 34.51
C GLN A 157 -1.53 -11.19 34.37
N ALA A 158 -1.60 -9.91 33.97
CA ALA A 158 -2.85 -9.19 33.81
C ALA A 158 -3.65 -9.59 32.55
N THR A 159 -3.00 -10.22 31.57
CA THR A 159 -3.57 -10.66 30.28
C THR A 159 -3.96 -12.15 30.29
N LEU A 160 -3.55 -12.90 31.31
CA LEU A 160 -3.76 -14.35 31.46
C LEU A 160 -5.01 -14.69 32.29
#